data_AF-A0A366HNV4-F1
#
_entry.id   AF-A0A366HNV4-F1
#
_cell.length_a   1.000
_cell.length_b   1.000
_cell.length_c   1.000
_cell.angle_alpha   90.00
_cell.angle_beta   90.00
_cell.angle_gamma   90.00
#
_symmetry.space_group_name_H-M   'P 1'
#
loop_
_entity.id
_entity.type
_entity.pdbx_description
1 polymer ?
#
loop_
_entity_poly.entity_id
_entity_poly.type
_entity_poly.pdbx_seq_one_letter_code
_entity_poly.pdbx_strand_id
1 'polypeptide(L)'
;MNSDHTWLRQQHSQFESELQRSMLFMQDHLERRSEVSGLWNDECAREMGRRFLNPLHEEAASSLEKLRRQHAAHASTATDLESATGAFHDASRASQCLHRQADEALATFRRLDSSLDHANRYVEGAISHLRDVEHALSEAARIAG
;
A
#
# COMPACT_ATOMS: atom_id res chain seq x y z
N MET A 1 1.85 7.75 7.91
CA MET A 1 1.30 7.56 6.55
C MET A 1 -0.24 7.48 6.50
N ASN A 2 -0.98 7.49 7.62
CA ASN A 2 -2.46 7.58 7.61
C ASN A 2 -3.02 8.97 7.25
N SER A 3 -2.17 10.01 7.22
CA SER A 3 -2.57 11.39 6.93
C SER A 3 -3.07 11.55 5.50
N ASP A 4 -2.40 10.91 4.54
CA ASP A 4 -2.58 11.22 3.12
C ASP A 4 -3.85 10.57 2.57
N HIS A 5 -4.17 9.36 3.03
CA HIS A 5 -5.40 8.67 2.63
C HIS A 5 -6.65 9.32 3.24
N THR A 6 -6.55 9.81 4.49
CA THR A 6 -7.62 10.55 5.15
C THR A 6 -7.85 11.91 4.49
N TRP A 7 -6.77 12.59 4.10
CA TRP A 7 -6.82 13.84 3.35
C TRP A 7 -7.43 13.66 1.96
N LEU A 8 -7.02 12.65 1.20
CA LEU A 8 -7.60 12.33 -0.11
C LEU A 8 -9.10 12.02 -0.01
N ARG A 9 -9.52 11.30 1.02
CA ARG A 9 -10.94 10.99 1.25
C ARG A 9 -11.75 12.24 1.61
N GLN A 10 -11.17 13.16 2.39
CA GLN A 10 -11.79 14.48 2.65
C GLN A 10 -11.89 15.33 1.39
N GLN A 11 -10.85 15.35 0.55
CA GLN A 11 -10.87 16.09 -0.72
C GLN A 11 -11.93 15.52 -1.67
N HIS A 12 -12.04 14.19 -1.78
CA HIS A 12 -13.07 13.53 -2.57
C HIS A 12 -14.48 13.94 -2.10
N SER A 13 -14.74 13.93 -0.80
CA SER A 13 -16.04 14.33 -0.24
C SER A 13 -16.35 15.81 -0.52
N GLN A 14 -15.34 16.69 -0.46
CA GLN A 14 -15.51 18.11 -0.80
C GLN A 14 -15.87 18.29 -2.28
N PHE A 15 -15.17 17.60 -3.19
CA PHE A 15 -15.48 17.66 -4.62
C PHE A 15 -16.88 17.13 -4.94
N GLU A 16 -17.30 16.05 -4.30
CA GLU A 16 -18.63 15.48 -4.49
C GLU A 16 -19.74 16.46 -4.05
N SER A 17 -19.55 17.12 -2.92
CA SER A 17 -20.43 18.20 -2.42
C SER A 17 -20.53 19.36 -3.41
N GLU A 18 -19.39 19.86 -3.91
CA GLU A 18 -19.37 20.97 -4.86
C GLU A 18 -19.97 20.59 -6.22
N LEU A 19 -19.77 19.34 -6.66
CA LEU A 19 -20.40 18.81 -7.87
C LEU A 19 -21.92 18.78 -7.74
N GLN A 20 -22.45 18.29 -6.62
CA GLN A 20 -23.90 18.28 -6.36
C GLN A 20 -24.48 19.69 -6.32
N ARG A 21 -23.80 20.65 -5.66
CA ARG A 21 -24.22 22.05 -5.65
C ARG A 21 -24.25 22.66 -7.05
N SER A 22 -23.21 22.42 -7.84
CA SER A 22 -23.13 22.92 -9.22
C SER A 22 -24.23 22.33 -10.10
N MET A 23 -24.53 21.03 -9.95
CA MET A 23 -25.63 20.39 -10.66
C MET A 23 -26.99 20.98 -10.29
N LEU A 24 -27.26 21.19 -9.00
CA LEU A 24 -28.49 21.83 -8.54
C LEU A 24 -28.62 23.27 -9.05
N PHE A 25 -27.53 24.04 -9.03
CA PHE A 25 -27.52 25.40 -9.58
C PHE A 25 -27.83 25.40 -11.08
N MET A 26 -27.23 24.49 -11.85
CA MET A 26 -27.48 24.38 -13.29
C MET A 26 -28.93 23.98 -13.58
N GLN A 27 -29.50 23.09 -12.77
CA GLN A 27 -30.89 22.68 -12.90
C GLN A 27 -31.84 23.84 -12.61
N ASP A 28 -31.66 24.53 -11.47
CA ASP A 28 -32.46 25.72 -11.10
C ASP A 28 -32.33 26.83 -12.16
N HIS A 29 -31.14 27.01 -12.74
CA HIS A 29 -30.94 27.98 -13.82
C HIS A 29 -31.67 27.60 -15.12
N LEU A 30 -31.72 26.30 -15.47
CA LEU A 30 -32.49 25.82 -16.62
C LEU A 30 -34.00 25.95 -16.41
N GLU A 31 -34.48 25.63 -15.21
CA GLU A 31 -35.88 25.76 -14.81
C GLU A 31 -36.31 27.25 -14.88
N ARG A 32 -35.57 28.15 -14.24
CA ARG A 32 -35.83 29.60 -14.32
C ARG A 32 -35.73 30.16 -15.74
N ARG A 33 -34.79 29.67 -16.56
CA ARG A 33 -34.69 30.10 -17.96
C ARG A 33 -35.93 29.68 -18.76
N SER A 34 -36.50 28.50 -18.48
CA SER A 34 -37.73 28.05 -19.12
C SER A 34 -38.93 28.93 -18.75
N GLU A 35 -39.05 29.29 -17.47
CA GLU A 35 -40.10 30.18 -16.94
C GLU A 35 -40.00 31.61 -17.50
N VAL A 36 -38.79 32.12 -17.64
CA VAL A 36 -38.52 33.48 -18.14
C VAL A 36 -38.62 33.55 -19.68
N SER A 37 -38.42 32.44 -20.41
CA SER A 37 -38.45 32.42 -21.87
C SER A 37 -39.78 32.88 -22.48
N GLY A 38 -40.91 32.67 -21.80
CA GLY A 38 -42.22 33.15 -22.22
C GLY A 38 -42.42 34.67 -22.06
N LEU A 39 -41.68 35.28 -21.14
CA LEU A 39 -41.69 36.73 -20.89
C LEU A 39 -40.72 37.49 -21.83
N TRP A 40 -39.78 36.78 -22.44
CA TRP A 40 -38.67 37.31 -23.23
C TRP A 40 -38.91 37.14 -24.74
N ASN A 41 -40.13 37.44 -25.18
CA ASN A 41 -40.53 37.22 -26.57
C ASN A 41 -40.16 38.36 -27.53
N ASP A 42 -39.55 39.45 -27.01
CA ASP A 42 -39.08 40.58 -27.80
C ASP A 42 -37.62 40.38 -28.28
N GLU A 43 -37.29 40.91 -29.45
CA GLU A 43 -36.03 40.74 -30.18
C GLU A 43 -34.81 41.07 -29.31
N CYS A 44 -34.92 42.10 -28.46
CA CYS A 44 -33.88 42.55 -27.53
C CYS A 44 -33.56 41.50 -26.45
N ALA A 45 -34.58 40.81 -25.94
CA ALA A 45 -34.42 39.79 -24.92
C ALA A 45 -33.77 38.51 -25.49
N ARG A 46 -34.10 38.16 -26.74
CA ARG A 46 -33.43 37.07 -27.47
C ARG A 46 -31.96 37.39 -27.74
N GLU A 47 -31.66 38.62 -28.16
CA GLU A 47 -30.28 39.05 -28.43
C GLU A 47 -29.44 39.12 -27.15
N MET A 48 -30.03 39.59 -26.04
CA MET A 48 -29.40 39.55 -24.71
C MET A 48 -29.14 38.10 -24.24
N GLY A 49 -30.12 37.20 -24.41
CA GLY A 49 -29.93 35.78 -24.10
C GLY A 49 -28.83 35.13 -24.93
N ARG A 50 -28.73 35.50 -26.22
CA ARG A 50 -27.71 34.98 -27.13
C ARG A 50 -26.31 35.51 -26.80
N ARG A 51 -26.19 36.80 -26.47
CA ARG A 51 -24.90 37.45 -26.17
C ARG A 51 -24.34 37.10 -24.79
N PHE A 52 -25.20 36.91 -23.79
CA PHE A 52 -24.76 36.81 -22.40
C PHE A 52 -25.05 35.46 -21.74
N LEU A 53 -26.22 34.85 -21.99
CA LEU A 53 -26.62 33.62 -21.29
C LEU A 53 -26.09 32.35 -21.96
N ASN A 54 -26.04 32.29 -23.30
CA ASN A 54 -25.51 31.13 -24.02
C ASN A 54 -24.00 30.90 -23.78
N PRO A 55 -23.12 31.92 -23.86
CA PRO A 55 -21.69 31.73 -23.58
C PRO A 55 -21.41 31.25 -22.15
N LEU A 56 -22.12 31.80 -21.16
CA LEU A 56 -22.01 31.37 -19.76
C LEU A 56 -22.46 29.90 -19.58
N HIS A 57 -23.48 29.46 -20.32
CA HIS A 57 -23.93 28.07 -20.29
C HIS A 57 -22.88 27.11 -20.89
N GLU A 58 -22.27 27.50 -22.01
CA GLU A 58 -21.20 26.72 -22.65
C GLU A 58 -19.95 26.64 -21.77
N GLU A 59 -19.57 27.73 -21.09
CA GLU A 59 -18.47 27.75 -20.13
C GLU A 59 -18.75 26.89 -18.89
N ALA A 60 -19.97 26.93 -18.35
CA ALA A 60 -20.39 26.09 -17.23
C ALA A 60 -20.40 24.60 -17.61
N ALA A 61 -20.93 24.26 -18.80
CA ALA A 61 -20.92 22.89 -19.31
C ALA A 61 -19.48 22.36 -19.51
N SER A 62 -18.60 23.19 -20.08
CA SER A 62 -17.17 22.87 -20.24
C SER A 62 -16.46 22.67 -18.90
N SER A 63 -16.75 23.52 -17.91
CA SER A 63 -16.18 23.42 -16.57
C SER A 63 -16.66 22.16 -15.83
N LEU A 64 -17.94 21.81 -15.99
CA LEU A 64 -18.53 20.61 -15.41
C LEU A 64 -17.96 19.33 -16.04
N GLU A 65 -17.73 19.34 -17.36
CA GLU A 65 -17.05 18.24 -18.05
C GLU A 65 -15.60 18.08 -17.59
N LYS A 66 -14.86 19.17 -17.39
CA LYS A 66 -13.51 19.13 -16.80
C LYS A 66 -13.52 18.53 -15.38
N LEU A 67 -14.46 18.96 -14.55
CA LEU A 67 -14.65 18.43 -13.19
C LEU A 67 -14.96 16.92 -13.21
N ARG A 68 -15.82 16.46 -14.11
CA ARG A 68 -16.13 15.03 -14.27
C ARG A 68 -14.89 14.21 -14.63
N ARG A 69 -14.07 14.72 -15.56
CA ARG A 69 -12.81 14.05 -15.94
C ARG A 69 -11.81 14.01 -14.79
N GLN A 70 -11.68 15.11 -14.05
CA GLN A 70 -10.81 15.17 -12.86
C GLN A 70 -11.28 14.20 -11.78
N HIS A 71 -12.59 14.14 -11.52
CA HIS A 71 -13.17 13.19 -10.58
C HIS A 71 -12.89 11.73 -10.98
N ALA A 72 -13.10 11.38 -12.24
CA ALA A 72 -12.80 10.03 -12.75
C ALA A 72 -11.31 9.68 -12.60
N ALA A 73 -10.41 10.61 -12.92
CA ALA A 73 -8.97 10.43 -12.75
C ALA A 73 -8.60 10.23 -11.26
N HIS A 74 -9.17 11.05 -10.37
CA HIS A 74 -8.93 10.93 -8.92
C HIS A 74 -9.45 9.62 -8.34
N ALA A 75 -10.65 9.18 -8.76
CA ALA A 75 -11.20 7.89 -8.36
C ALA A 75 -10.29 6.73 -8.79
N SER A 76 -9.80 6.75 -10.04
CA SER A 76 -8.83 5.76 -10.52
C SER A 76 -7.56 5.75 -9.68
N THR A 77 -6.97 6.93 -9.43
CA THR A 77 -5.75 7.01 -8.61
C THR A 77 -5.97 6.54 -7.17
N ALA A 78 -7.16 6.75 -6.59
CA ALA A 78 -7.48 6.27 -5.26
C ALA A 78 -7.53 4.74 -5.21
N THR A 79 -8.15 4.10 -6.21
CA THR A 79 -8.18 2.64 -6.34
C THR A 79 -6.77 2.06 -6.51
N ASP A 80 -5.94 2.69 -7.34
CA ASP A 80 -4.53 2.26 -7.52
C ASP A 80 -3.73 2.37 -6.22
N LEU A 81 -3.96 3.44 -5.44
CA LEU A 81 -3.30 3.66 -4.16
C LEU A 81 -3.74 2.65 -3.09
N GLU A 82 -5.02 2.31 -3.05
CA GLU A 82 -5.56 1.27 -2.18
C GLU A 82 -4.96 -0.10 -2.52
N SER A 83 -4.86 -0.45 -3.80
CA SER A 83 -4.20 -1.66 -4.27
C SER A 83 -2.72 -1.71 -3.89
N ALA A 84 -1.98 -0.62 -4.12
CA ALA A 84 -0.56 -0.52 -3.76
C ALA A 84 -0.34 -0.64 -2.24
N THR A 85 -1.23 -0.05 -1.46
CA THR A 85 -1.18 -0.15 0.02
C THR A 85 -1.44 -1.59 0.48
N GLY A 86 -2.39 -2.29 -0.16
CA GLY A 86 -2.62 -3.72 0.08
C GLY A 86 -1.38 -4.56 -0.20
N ALA A 87 -0.77 -4.38 -1.38
CA ALA A 87 0.45 -5.08 -1.77
C ALA A 87 1.62 -4.80 -0.80
N PHE A 88 1.76 -3.56 -0.33
CA PHE A 88 2.78 -3.20 0.65
C PHE A 88 2.57 -3.90 2.01
N HIS A 89 1.32 -4.02 2.47
CA HIS A 89 1.01 -4.76 3.70
C HIS A 89 1.30 -6.25 3.56
N ASP A 90 0.99 -6.85 2.40
CA ASP A 90 1.32 -8.25 2.13
C ASP A 90 2.83 -8.49 2.11
N ALA A 91 3.59 -7.62 1.44
CA ALA A 91 5.05 -7.69 1.42
C ALA A 91 5.64 -7.51 2.84
N SER A 92 5.08 -6.61 3.64
CA SER A 92 5.51 -6.41 5.04
C SER A 92 5.27 -7.66 5.89
N ARG A 93 4.11 -8.32 5.75
CA ARG A 93 3.81 -9.58 6.44
C ARG A 93 4.75 -10.71 6.00
N ALA A 94 5.01 -10.83 4.70
CA ALA A 94 5.95 -11.81 4.16
C ALA A 94 7.37 -11.59 4.71
N SER A 95 7.83 -10.34 4.75
CA SER A 95 9.14 -9.96 5.31
C SER A 95 9.26 -10.35 6.79
N GLN A 96 8.24 -10.07 7.61
CA GLN A 96 8.23 -10.48 9.02
C GLN A 96 8.26 -12.00 9.20
N CYS A 97 7.57 -12.74 8.33
CA CYS A 97 7.61 -14.21 8.33
C CYS A 97 9.03 -14.72 8.01
N LEU A 98 9.66 -14.20 6.96
CA LEU A 98 11.02 -14.56 6.58
C LEU A 98 12.03 -14.23 7.68
N HIS A 99 11.88 -13.08 8.35
CA HIS A 99 12.74 -12.71 9.47
C HIS A 99 12.64 -13.71 10.62
N ARG A 100 11.42 -14.13 11.00
CA ARG A 100 11.22 -15.16 12.02
C ARG A 100 11.85 -16.50 11.63
N GLN A 101 11.67 -16.92 10.38
CA GLN A 101 12.28 -18.15 9.87
C GLN A 101 13.81 -18.07 9.89
N ALA A 102 14.40 -16.92 9.59
CA ALA A 102 15.84 -16.70 9.68
C ALA A 102 16.34 -16.80 11.12
N ASP A 103 15.62 -16.23 12.10
CA ASP A 103 15.95 -16.34 13.51
C ASP A 103 15.87 -17.80 14.02
N GLU A 104 14.84 -18.53 13.61
CA GLU A 104 14.68 -19.97 13.92
C GLU A 104 15.82 -20.81 13.31
N ALA A 105 16.22 -20.51 12.08
CA ALA A 105 17.35 -21.16 11.42
C ALA A 105 18.66 -20.87 12.16
N LEU A 106 18.92 -19.62 12.54
CA LEU A 106 20.09 -19.23 13.34
C LEU A 106 20.13 -19.93 14.69
N ALA A 107 18.99 -20.02 15.38
CA ALA A 107 18.89 -20.75 16.63
C ALA A 107 19.21 -22.25 16.45
N THR A 108 18.73 -22.85 15.36
CA THR A 108 19.05 -24.23 14.99
C THR A 108 20.54 -24.43 14.74
N PHE A 109 21.16 -23.54 13.97
CA PHE A 109 22.60 -23.59 13.70
C PHE A 109 23.43 -23.50 14.99
N ARG A 110 23.08 -22.61 15.92
CA ARG A 110 23.76 -22.52 17.22
C ARG A 110 23.66 -23.80 18.05
N ARG A 111 22.51 -24.49 18.00
CA ARG A 111 22.32 -25.78 18.69
C ARG A 111 23.16 -26.89 18.05
N LEU A 112 23.21 -26.92 16.72
CA LEU A 112 24.06 -27.87 15.98
C LEU A 112 25.54 -27.63 16.27
N ASP A 113 25.97 -26.38 16.28
CA ASP A 113 27.35 -25.99 16.59
C ASP A 113 27.75 -26.44 18.01
N SER A 114 26.88 -26.19 19.00
CA SER A 114 27.07 -26.70 20.37
C SER A 114 27.10 -28.23 20.44
N SER A 115 26.33 -28.92 19.60
CA SER A 115 26.30 -30.39 19.57
C SER A 115 27.57 -30.96 18.94
N LEU A 116 28.08 -30.32 17.89
CA LEU A 116 29.36 -30.67 17.25
C LEU A 116 30.53 -30.46 18.20
N ASP A 117 30.55 -29.35 18.94
CA ASP A 117 31.59 -29.08 19.94
C ASP A 117 31.58 -30.14 21.06
N HIS A 118 30.40 -30.57 21.50
CA HIS A 118 30.27 -31.64 22.49
C HIS A 118 30.74 -33.00 21.94
N ALA A 119 30.37 -33.32 20.69
CA ALA A 119 30.84 -34.52 20.02
C ALA A 119 32.37 -34.51 19.84
N ASN A 120 32.95 -33.37 19.49
CA ASN A 120 34.39 -33.22 19.33
C ASN A 120 35.13 -33.48 20.66
N ARG A 121 34.64 -32.93 21.77
CA ARG A 121 35.18 -33.21 23.12
C ARG A 121 35.10 -34.68 23.51
N TYR A 122 34.02 -35.39 23.14
CA TYR A 122 33.94 -36.84 23.37
C TYR A 122 34.98 -37.61 22.55
N VAL A 123 35.17 -37.24 21.28
CA VAL A 123 36.17 -37.88 20.42
C VAL A 123 37.59 -37.64 20.96
N GLU A 124 37.91 -36.41 21.36
CA GLU A 124 39.20 -36.08 21.99
C GLU A 124 39.43 -36.88 23.28
N GLY A 125 38.41 -37.00 24.14
CA GLY A 125 38.48 -37.84 25.34
C GLY A 125 38.70 -39.32 25.03
N ALA A 126 37.98 -39.86 24.04
CA ALA A 126 38.14 -41.25 23.60
C ALA A 126 39.54 -41.52 23.03
N ILE A 127 40.09 -40.59 22.25
CA ILE A 127 41.47 -40.67 21.73
C ILE A 127 42.48 -40.67 22.88
N SER A 128 42.29 -39.82 23.90
CA SER A 128 43.15 -39.81 25.08
C SER A 128 43.13 -41.16 25.79
N HIS A 129 41.94 -41.73 26.04
CA HIS A 129 41.82 -43.04 26.66
C HIS A 129 42.46 -44.17 25.84
N LEU A 130 42.36 -44.12 24.51
CA LEU A 130 43.04 -45.09 23.64
C LEU A 130 44.57 -44.99 23.77
N ARG A 131 45.12 -43.77 23.85
CA ARG A 131 46.56 -43.56 24.08
C ARG A 131 47.01 -44.09 25.45
N ASP A 132 46.21 -43.87 26.50
CA ASP A 132 46.51 -44.38 27.83
C ASP A 132 46.54 -45.92 27.84
N VAL A 133 45.59 -46.56 27.16
CA VAL A 133 45.54 -48.02 26.99
C VAL A 133 46.75 -48.53 26.21
N GLU A 134 47.11 -47.88 25.10
CA GLU A 134 48.28 -48.23 24.29
C GLU A 134 49.58 -48.13 25.11
N HIS A 135 49.72 -47.09 25.93
CA HIS A 135 50.85 -46.93 26.82
C HIS A 135 50.92 -48.03 27.89
N ALA A 136 49.78 -48.34 28.53
CA ALA A 136 49.70 -49.41 29.53
C ALA A 136 50.04 -50.79 28.95
N LEU A 137 49.56 -51.09 27.73
CA LEU A 137 49.91 -52.33 27.02
C LEU A 137 51.40 -52.40 26.69
N SER A 138 51.99 -51.29 26.25
CA SER A 138 53.43 -51.21 25.95
C SER A 138 54.28 -51.45 27.20
N GLU A 139 53.89 -50.87 28.33
CA GLU A 139 54.59 -51.04 29.61
C GLU A 139 54.44 -52.47 30.16
N ALA A 140 53.25 -53.06 30.05
CA ALA A 140 53.03 -54.45 30.43
C ALA A 140 53.89 -55.43 29.59
N ALA A 141 53.99 -55.19 28.28
CA ALA A 141 54.84 -55.97 27.40
C ALA A 141 56.34 -55.85 27.75
N ARG A 142 56.78 -54.66 28.17
CA ARG A 142 58.16 -54.41 28.62
C ARG A 142 58.52 -55.14 29.90
N ILE A 143 57.58 -55.31 30.83
CA ILE A 143 57.80 -56.01 32.11
C ILE A 143 57.78 -57.54 31.93
N ALA A 144 57.02 -58.03 30.94
CA ALA A 144 56.85 -59.47 30.68
C ALA A 144 57.93 -60.08 29.78
N GLY A 145 58.73 -59.27 29.07
CA GLY A 145 59.85 -59.70 28.23
C GLY A 145 61.20 -59.48 28.91
#